data_AF-A0A3Q7HKS7-F1
#
_entry.id   AF-A0A3Q7HKS7-F1
#
_cell.length_a   1.000
_cell.length_b   1.000
_cell.length_c   1.000
_cell.angle_alpha   90.00
_cell.angle_beta   90.00
_cell.angle_gamma   90.00
#
_symmetry.space_group_name_H-M   'P 1'
#
loop_
_entity.id
_entity.type
_entity.pdbx_description
1 polymer ?
#
loop_
_entity_poly.entity_id
_entity_poly.type
_entity_poly.pdbx_seq_one_letter_code
_entity_poly.pdbx_strand_id
1 'polypeptide(L)'
;MAPPELEELRKKLKEVLEDGHIRPSKAPYGSAVLFQKRKDGSLRICINCGALNKLNDIGIYSSTLKENVEHLRKVFQVLWGNQLYVNREKCELAQHEVHFLGHDINQRKLRMEKGKIWVIQEWEAPMNVTELRSFLRVANYYQRFISSYSD
;
A
#
# COMPACT_ATOMS: atom_id res chain seq x y z
N MET A 1 15.83 -20.64 5.01
CA MET A 1 16.32 -19.43 4.31
C MET A 1 17.52 -19.83 3.50
N ALA A 2 17.51 -19.57 2.20
CA ALA A 2 18.60 -19.93 1.31
C ALA A 2 19.87 -19.11 1.64
N PRO A 3 21.08 -19.59 1.32
CA PRO A 3 22.32 -18.86 1.65
C PRO A 3 22.35 -17.40 1.14
N PRO A 4 21.92 -17.08 -0.10
CA PRO A 4 21.88 -15.70 -0.58
C PRO A 4 20.89 -14.80 0.18
N GLU A 5 19.75 -15.37 0.60
CA GLU A 5 18.75 -14.64 1.39
C GLU A 5 19.29 -14.30 2.79
N LEU A 6 20.07 -15.21 3.39
CA LEU A 6 20.66 -15.01 4.71
C LEU A 6 21.76 -13.94 4.69
N GLU A 7 22.56 -13.87 3.62
CA GLU A 7 23.58 -12.85 3.44
C GLU A 7 22.94 -11.46 3.28
N GLU A 8 21.92 -11.34 2.43
CA GLU A 8 21.18 -10.09 2.25
C GLU A 8 20.46 -9.68 3.54
N LEU A 9 19.89 -10.63 4.29
CA LEU A 9 19.30 -10.38 5.61
C LEU A 9 20.31 -9.71 6.55
N ARG A 10 21.50 -10.29 6.68
CA ARG A 10 22.55 -9.81 7.57
C ARG A 10 23.02 -8.41 7.17
N LYS A 11 23.23 -8.19 5.86
CA LYS A 11 23.62 -6.88 5.33
C LYS A 11 22.58 -5.82 5.68
N LYS A 12 21.31 -6.06 5.39
CA LYS A 12 20.23 -5.11 5.67
C LYS A 12 20.03 -4.86 7.16
N LEU A 13 20.11 -5.90 8.00
CA LEU A 13 19.99 -5.74 9.44
C LEU A 13 21.10 -4.85 9.99
N LYS A 14 22.33 -4.98 9.47
CA LYS A 14 23.44 -4.12 9.85
C LYS A 14 23.16 -2.66 9.48
N GLU A 15 22.76 -2.39 8.24
CA GLU A 15 22.38 -1.03 7.78
C GLU A 15 21.31 -0.41 8.71
N VAL A 16 20.22 -1.13 8.97
CA VAL A 16 19.08 -0.62 9.75
C VAL A 16 19.39 -0.52 11.25
N LEU A 17 20.34 -1.30 11.76
CA LEU A 17 20.90 -1.16 13.12
C LEU A 17 21.78 0.08 13.23
N GLU A 18 22.65 0.32 12.26
CA GLU A 18 23.55 1.48 12.21
C GLU A 18 22.78 2.79 12.07
N ASP A 19 21.70 2.80 11.29
CA ASP A 19 20.76 3.93 11.17
C ASP A 19 19.90 4.16 12.44
N GLY A 20 19.96 3.25 13.41
CA GLY A 20 19.23 3.36 14.68
C GLY A 20 17.73 3.05 14.59
N HIS A 21 17.26 2.50 13.47
CA HIS A 21 15.86 2.16 13.26
C HIS A 21 15.40 0.90 14.04
N ILE A 22 16.32 -0.01 14.35
CA ILE A 22 16.05 -1.21 15.15
C ILE A 22 17.08 -1.38 16.27
N ARG A 23 16.78 -2.25 17.24
CA ARG A 23 17.70 -2.65 18.31
C ARG A 23 17.52 -4.13 18.67
N PRO A 24 18.53 -4.81 19.20
CA PRO A 24 18.37 -6.14 19.77
C PRO A 24 17.28 -6.15 20.85
N SER A 25 16.44 -7.19 20.85
CA SER A 25 15.34 -7.34 21.80
C SER A 25 15.39 -8.71 22.47
N LYS A 26 15.00 -8.76 23.75
CA LYS A 26 14.81 -9.99 24.53
C LYS A 26 13.32 -10.29 24.76
N ALA A 27 12.43 -9.61 24.04
CA ALA A 27 10.99 -9.83 24.18
C ALA A 27 10.63 -11.29 23.84
N PRO A 28 9.63 -11.88 24.50
CA PRO A 28 9.21 -13.26 24.25
C PRO A 28 8.42 -13.43 22.94
N TYR A 29 8.25 -12.35 22.16
CA TYR A 29 7.45 -12.32 20.94
C TYR A 29 8.30 -11.90 19.75
N GLY A 30 8.10 -12.57 18.61
CA GLY A 30 8.75 -12.26 17.34
C GLY A 30 7.75 -12.30 16.18
N SER A 31 8.05 -11.57 15.11
CA SER A 31 7.31 -11.65 13.85
C SER A 31 8.20 -12.27 12.78
N ALA A 32 7.62 -13.12 11.93
CA ALA A 32 8.36 -13.74 10.84
C ALA A 32 8.83 -12.68 9.83
N VAL A 33 10.05 -12.87 9.33
CA VAL A 33 10.63 -12.10 8.22
C VAL A 33 10.42 -12.88 6.93
N LEU A 34 9.89 -12.19 5.91
CA LEU A 34 9.67 -12.70 4.57
C LEU A 34 10.49 -11.90 3.58
N PHE A 35 10.88 -12.54 2.47
CA PHE A 35 11.52 -11.88 1.35
C PHE A 35 10.53 -11.69 0.20
N GLN A 36 10.46 -10.48 -0.32
CA GLN A 36 9.75 -10.17 -1.55
C GLN A 36 10.75 -9.76 -2.62
N LYS A 37 10.76 -10.48 -3.75
CA LYS A 37 11.59 -10.11 -4.89
C LYS A 37 11.00 -8.87 -5.57
N ARG A 38 11.83 -7.85 -5.76
CA ARG A 38 11.50 -6.64 -6.52
C ARG A 38 11.58 -6.91 -8.02
N LYS A 39 11.02 -5.99 -8.82
CA LYS A 39 11.07 -6.06 -10.29
C LYS A 39 12.50 -6.08 -10.85
N ASP A 40 13.44 -5.41 -10.17
CA ASP A 40 14.87 -5.37 -10.50
C ASP A 40 15.63 -6.65 -10.07
N GLY A 41 14.95 -7.63 -9.48
CA GLY A 41 15.54 -8.87 -8.99
C GLY A 41 16.11 -8.80 -7.57
N SER A 42 16.21 -7.62 -6.97
CA SER A 42 16.67 -7.46 -5.58
C SER A 42 15.66 -7.99 -4.57
N LEU A 43 16.13 -8.35 -3.38
CA LEU A 43 15.28 -8.85 -2.31
C LEU A 43 14.89 -7.72 -1.35
N ARG A 44 13.59 -7.62 -1.05
CA ARG A 44 13.04 -6.72 -0.03
C ARG A 44 12.69 -7.53 1.20
N ILE A 45 13.26 -7.15 2.34
CA ILE A 45 12.87 -7.67 3.65
C ILE A 45 11.51 -7.09 4.03
N CYS A 46 10.58 -7.96 4.39
CA CYS A 46 9.23 -7.64 4.82
C CYS A 46 8.95 -8.33 6.17
N ILE A 47 8.54 -7.56 7.18
CA ILE A 47 8.02 -8.12 8.43
C ILE A 47 6.52 -8.33 8.26
N ASN A 48 6.02 -9.51 8.62
CA ASN A 48 4.60 -9.83 8.45
C ASN A 48 3.73 -9.06 9.47
N CYS A 49 3.40 -7.82 9.16
CA CYS A 49 2.54 -6.94 9.94
C CYS A 49 1.18 -6.77 9.26
N GLY A 50 0.35 -7.83 9.25
CA GLY A 50 -0.91 -7.86 8.51
C GLY A 50 -1.89 -6.72 8.82
N ALA A 51 -1.89 -6.20 10.05
CA ALA A 51 -2.80 -5.12 10.47
C ALA A 51 -2.36 -3.72 10.02
N LEU A 52 -1.05 -3.47 9.87
CA LEU A 52 -0.50 -2.11 9.63
C LEU A 52 -0.60 -1.67 8.16
N ASN A 53 -0.72 -2.60 7.22
CA ASN A 53 -0.72 -2.29 5.79
C ASN A 53 -1.89 -1.40 5.34
N LYS A 54 -2.96 -1.26 6.13
CA LYS A 54 -4.15 -0.46 5.79
C LYS A 54 -4.08 1.00 6.26
N LEU A 55 -3.05 1.40 6.98
CA LEU A 55 -3.00 2.69 7.70
C LEU A 55 -2.02 3.72 7.10
N ASN A 56 -1.40 3.42 5.96
CA ASN A 56 -0.29 4.24 5.46
C ASN A 56 -0.73 5.47 4.65
N ASP A 57 -1.96 5.49 4.13
CA ASP A 57 -2.46 6.56 3.27
C ASP A 57 -3.63 7.29 3.93
N ILE A 58 -3.62 8.62 3.89
CA ILE A 58 -4.68 9.48 4.44
C ILE A 58 -5.34 10.24 3.28
N GLY A 59 -6.62 9.97 3.05
CA GLY A 59 -7.43 10.71 2.08
C GLY A 59 -8.19 11.86 2.73
N ILE A 60 -8.04 13.08 2.20
CA ILE A 60 -8.74 14.28 2.69
C ILE A 60 -9.58 14.84 1.56
N TYR A 61 -10.90 14.91 1.75
CA TYR A 61 -11.85 15.39 0.76
C TYR A 61 -12.59 16.62 1.29
N SER A 62 -12.82 17.60 0.41
CA SER A 62 -13.57 18.82 0.71
C SER A 62 -14.33 19.30 -0.52
N SER A 63 -15.38 20.09 -0.32
CA SER A 63 -16.21 20.60 -1.42
C SER A 63 -15.58 21.81 -2.12
N THR A 64 -14.74 22.57 -1.40
CA THR A 64 -14.01 23.73 -1.93
C THR A 64 -12.52 23.68 -1.59
N LEU A 65 -11.70 24.40 -2.37
CA LEU A 65 -10.27 24.55 -2.07
C LEU A 65 -10.03 25.19 -0.70
N LYS A 66 -10.83 26.19 -0.34
CA LYS A 66 -10.73 26.88 0.96
C LYS A 66 -10.95 25.91 2.12
N GLU A 67 -12.00 25.11 2.05
CA GLU A 67 -12.25 24.03 3.04
C GLU A 67 -11.12 23.00 3.05
N ASN A 68 -10.57 22.65 1.88
CA ASN A 68 -9.47 21.69 1.79
C ASN A 68 -8.21 22.16 2.51
N VAL A 69 -7.85 23.44 2.35
CA VAL A 69 -6.72 24.04 3.08
C VAL A 69 -6.97 24.01 4.59
N GLU A 70 -8.19 24.29 5.04
CA GLU A 70 -8.55 24.21 6.46
C GLU A 70 -8.48 22.78 7.01
N HIS A 71 -8.95 21.80 6.25
CA HIS A 71 -8.87 20.38 6.61
C HIS A 71 -7.42 19.89 6.65
N LEU A 72 -6.61 20.23 5.65
CA LEU A 72 -5.17 19.93 5.62
C LEU A 72 -4.46 20.49 6.85
N ARG A 73 -4.76 21.74 7.22
CA ARG A 73 -4.19 22.36 8.42
C ARG A 73 -4.53 21.57 9.68
N LYS A 74 -5.79 21.14 9.85
CA LYS A 74 -6.21 20.33 11.00
C LYS A 74 -5.51 18.97 11.03
N VAL A 75 -5.41 18.29 9.87
CA VAL A 75 -4.74 16.99 9.78
C VAL A 75 -3.25 17.11 10.10
N PHE A 76 -2.56 18.10 9.53
CA PHE A 76 -1.14 18.32 9.84
C PHE A 76 -0.90 18.68 11.30
N GLN A 77 -1.81 19.41 11.95
CA GLN A 77 -1.72 19.65 13.39
C GLN A 77 -1.82 18.36 14.21
N VAL A 78 -2.75 17.46 13.85
CA VAL A 78 -2.89 16.16 14.52
C VAL A 78 -1.65 15.29 14.29
N LEU A 79 -1.16 15.21 13.05
CA LEU A 79 0.03 14.42 12.73
C LEU A 79 1.26 14.93 13.49
N TRP A 80 1.47 16.25 13.48
CA TRP A 80 2.56 16.89 14.22
C TRP A 80 2.48 16.62 15.72
N GLY A 81 1.31 16.76 16.33
CA GLY A 81 1.09 16.49 17.75
C GLY A 81 1.36 15.03 18.16
N ASN A 82 1.33 14.10 17.20
CA ASN A 82 1.62 12.67 17.40
C ASN A 82 2.99 12.25 16.86
N GLN A 83 3.86 13.19 16.48
CA GLN A 83 5.18 12.91 15.90
C GLN A 83 5.12 12.04 14.63
N LEU A 84 4.03 12.16 13.86
CA LEU A 84 3.86 11.52 12.56
C LEU A 84 4.20 12.52 11.46
N TYR A 85 4.99 12.06 10.47
CA TYR A 85 5.45 12.88 9.37
C TYR A 85 4.99 12.29 8.04
N VAL A 86 4.56 13.17 7.14
CA VAL A 86 4.20 12.81 5.77
C VAL A 86 5.42 12.85 4.86
N ASN A 87 5.52 11.92 3.92
CA ASN A 87 6.56 11.96 2.90
C ASN A 87 6.14 12.96 1.81
N ARG A 88 6.80 14.12 1.76
CA ARG A 88 6.50 15.22 0.83
C ARG A 88 6.51 14.80 -0.63
N GLU A 89 7.43 13.91 -1.04
CA GLU A 89 7.55 13.46 -2.43
C GLU A 89 6.36 12.59 -2.87
N LYS A 90 5.64 12.02 -1.90
CA LYS A 90 4.46 11.16 -2.13
C LYS A 90 3.14 11.87 -1.83
N CYS A 91 3.17 13.14 -1.41
CA CYS A 91 1.96 13.88 -1.09
C CYS A 91 1.34 14.50 -2.35
N GLU A 92 0.12 14.10 -2.67
CA GLU A 92 -0.72 14.72 -3.69
C GLU A 92 -1.74 15.64 -3.01
N LEU A 93 -1.53 16.96 -3.07
CA LEU A 93 -2.36 17.95 -2.38
C LEU A 93 -3.29 18.69 -3.35
N ALA A 94 -4.50 18.99 -2.89
CA ALA A 94 -5.49 19.83 -3.57
C ALA A 94 -5.78 19.44 -5.04
N GLN A 95 -5.78 18.13 -5.35
CA GLN A 95 -6.07 17.62 -6.68
C GLN A 95 -7.59 17.54 -6.94
N HIS A 96 -8.00 17.78 -8.18
CA HIS A 96 -9.39 17.58 -8.63
C HIS A 96 -9.76 16.10 -8.81
N GLU A 97 -8.77 15.27 -9.09
CA GLU A 97 -8.88 13.81 -9.19
C GLU A 97 -7.74 13.20 -8.37
N VAL A 98 -8.08 12.31 -7.45
CA VAL A 98 -7.15 11.67 -6.52
C VAL A 98 -7.18 10.18 -6.75
N HIS A 99 -6.00 9.58 -6.89
CA HIS A 99 -5.86 8.13 -6.84
C HIS A 99 -5.71 7.68 -5.40
N PHE A 100 -6.68 6.92 -4.89
CA PHE A 100 -6.67 6.47 -3.50
C PHE A 100 -7.17 5.03 -3.38
N LEU A 101 -6.35 4.16 -2.77
CA LEU A 101 -6.64 2.75 -2.55
C LEU A 101 -7.15 2.05 -3.84
N GLY A 102 -6.45 2.20 -4.98
CA GLY A 102 -6.86 1.53 -6.22
C GLY A 102 -8.10 2.12 -6.89
N HIS A 103 -8.55 3.30 -6.47
CA HIS A 103 -9.68 4.00 -7.08
C HIS A 103 -9.28 5.37 -7.56
N ASP A 104 -9.87 5.77 -8.69
CA ASP A 104 -9.80 7.15 -9.18
C ASP A 104 -11.05 7.89 -8.67
N ILE A 105 -10.84 8.88 -7.81
CA ILE A 105 -11.90 9.62 -7.13
C ILE A 105 -11.92 11.05 -7.66
N ASN A 106 -13.07 11.46 -8.20
CA ASN A 106 -13.36 12.84 -8.59
C ASN A 106 -14.67 13.28 -7.89
N GLN A 107 -14.98 14.58 -7.89
CA GLN A 107 -16.05 15.30 -7.19
C GLN A 107 -17.41 14.58 -7.07
N ARG A 108 -17.75 13.65 -7.97
CA ARG A 108 -19.00 12.87 -7.92
C ARG A 108 -18.87 11.41 -8.37
N LYS A 109 -17.66 10.93 -8.67
CA LYS A 109 -17.48 9.62 -9.31
C LYS A 109 -16.33 8.88 -8.64
N LEU A 110 -16.65 7.71 -8.11
CA LEU A 110 -15.69 6.68 -7.76
C LEU A 110 -15.53 5.77 -8.98
N ARG A 111 -14.31 5.64 -9.49
CA ARG A 111 -14.00 4.76 -10.63
C ARG A 111 -12.92 3.75 -10.25
N MET A 112 -12.90 2.63 -10.98
CA MET A 112 -11.77 1.71 -10.93
C MET A 112 -10.55 2.39 -11.56
N GLU A 113 -9.36 2.14 -11.00
CA GLU A 113 -8.10 2.59 -11.60
C GLU A 113 -7.94 2.01 -13.00
N LYS A 114 -7.63 2.88 -13.98
CA LYS A 114 -7.47 2.47 -15.39
C LYS A 114 -6.48 1.31 -15.58
N GLY A 115 -5.36 1.31 -14.86
CA GLY A 115 -4.37 0.24 -14.95
C GLY A 115 -4.90 -1.12 -14.48
N LYS A 116 -5.80 -1.13 -13.50
CA LYS A 116 -6.43 -2.36 -12.99
C LYS A 116 -7.51 -2.87 -13.93
N ILE A 117 -8.26 -1.96 -14.57
CA ILE A 117 -9.22 -2.31 -15.62
C ILE A 117 -8.49 -3.02 -16.76
N TRP A 118 -7.39 -2.44 -17.25
CA TRP A 118 -6.61 -3.02 -18.34
C TRP A 118 -6.08 -4.42 -17.98
N VAL A 119 -5.57 -4.59 -16.76
CA VAL A 119 -5.12 -5.90 -16.26
C VAL A 119 -6.25 -6.94 -16.26
N ILE A 120 -7.49 -6.58 -15.94
CA ILE A 120 -8.64 -7.50 -15.98
C ILE A 120 -9.04 -7.79 -17.43
N GLN A 121 -9.02 -6.79 -18.31
CA GLN A 121 -9.44 -6.93 -19.72
C GLN A 121 -8.48 -7.82 -20.52
N GLU A 122 -7.19 -7.70 -20.29
CA GLU A 122 -6.14 -8.49 -20.97
C GLU A 122 -5.80 -9.78 -20.21
N TRP A 123 -6.55 -10.14 -19.17
CA TRP A 123 -6.21 -11.29 -18.33
C TRP A 123 -6.41 -12.60 -19.10
N GLU A 124 -5.33 -13.35 -19.35
CA GLU A 124 -5.39 -14.67 -19.98
C GLU A 124 -6.10 -15.70 -19.08
N ALA A 125 -6.81 -16.66 -19.67
CA ALA A 125 -7.56 -17.66 -18.92
C ALA A 125 -6.65 -18.38 -17.90
N PRO A 126 -6.95 -18.31 -16.58
CA PRO A 126 -6.07 -18.85 -15.56
C PRO A 126 -5.96 -20.37 -15.68
N MET A 127 -4.74 -20.89 -15.73
CA MET A 127 -4.46 -22.31 -15.97
C MET A 127 -4.24 -23.09 -14.67
N ASN A 128 -4.10 -22.40 -13.54
CA ASN A 128 -3.90 -23.00 -12.24
C ASN A 128 -4.64 -22.27 -11.11
N VAL A 129 -4.72 -22.93 -9.96
CA VAL A 129 -5.44 -22.43 -8.78
C VAL A 129 -4.85 -21.11 -8.26
N THR A 130 -3.54 -20.90 -8.40
CA THR A 130 -2.88 -19.67 -7.94
C THR A 130 -3.28 -18.47 -8.78
N GLU A 131 -3.27 -18.63 -10.11
CA GLU A 131 -3.73 -17.62 -11.06
C GLU A 131 -5.23 -17.32 -10.89
N LEU A 132 -6.05 -18.37 -10.73
CA LEU A 132 -7.48 -18.22 -10.49
C LEU A 132 -7.75 -17.42 -9.20
N ARG A 133 -7.08 -17.75 -8.09
CA ARG A 133 -7.20 -16.99 -6.84
C ARG A 133 -6.74 -15.54 -7.01
N SER A 134 -5.68 -15.30 -7.78
CA SER A 134 -5.18 -13.96 -8.06
C SER A 134 -6.21 -13.13 -8.83
N PHE A 135 -6.80 -13.71 -9.88
CA PHE A 135 -7.89 -13.10 -10.65
C PHE A 135 -9.09 -12.78 -9.76
N LEU A 136 -9.61 -13.79 -9.04
CA LEU A 136 -10.77 -13.63 -8.16
C LEU A 136 -10.54 -12.56 -7.09
N ARG A 137 -9.32 -12.40 -6.58
CA ARG A 137 -9.00 -11.35 -5.61
C ARG A 137 -9.21 -9.95 -6.20
N VAL A 138 -8.80 -9.74 -7.46
CA VAL A 138 -8.98 -8.46 -8.15
C VAL A 138 -10.45 -8.26 -8.52
N ALA A 139 -11.10 -9.27 -9.08
CA ALA A 139 -12.51 -9.20 -9.47
C ALA A 139 -13.43 -8.95 -8.25
N ASN A 140 -13.22 -9.67 -7.13
CA ASN A 140 -13.95 -9.46 -5.88
C ASN A 140 -13.71 -8.05 -5.30
N TYR A 141 -12.50 -7.51 -5.45
CA TYR A 141 -12.19 -6.16 -4.99
C TYR A 141 -13.02 -5.09 -5.74
N TYR A 142 -13.30 -5.33 -7.02
CA TYR A 142 -14.05 -4.43 -7.89
C TYR A 142 -15.50 -4.86 -8.16
N GLN A 143 -16.02 -5.88 -7.48
CA GLN A 143 -17.34 -6.47 -7.74
C GLN A 143 -18.48 -5.43 -7.78
N ARG A 144 -18.40 -4.34 -6.99
CA ARG A 144 -19.41 -3.27 -6.99
C ARG A 144 -19.55 -2.51 -8.32
N PHE A 145 -18.57 -2.64 -9.22
CA PHE A 145 -18.56 -2.02 -10.54
C PHE A 145 -18.93 -3.01 -11.65
N ILE A 146 -19.14 -4.29 -11.31
CA ILE A 146 -19.46 -5.36 -12.26
C ILE A 146 -20.94 -5.71 -12.08
N SER A 147 -21.74 -5.46 -13.10
CA SER A 147 -23.16 -5.84 -13.09
C SER A 147 -23.28 -7.35 -13.04
N SER A 148 -24.17 -7.87 -12.19
CA SER A 148 -24.48 -9.31 -12.09
C SER A 148 -23.27 -10.21 -11.81
N TYR A 149 -22.34 -9.74 -10.96
CA TYR A 149 -21.12 -10.47 -10.65
C TYR A 149 -21.35 -11.81 -9.91
N SER A 150 -22.42 -11.90 -9.12
CA SER A 150 -22.74 -13.09 -8.30
C SER A 150 -24.17 -13.58 -8.48
N ASP A 151 -24.84 -13.18 -9.58
CA ASP A 151 -26.20 -13.62 -9.90
C ASP A 151 -26.22 -15.06 -10.45
#